data_AF-A0A7W6E9W7-F1
#
_entry.id   AF-A0A7W6E9W7-F1
#
_cell.length_a   1.000
_cell.length_b   1.000
_cell.length_c   1.000
_cell.angle_alpha   90.00
_cell.angle_beta   90.00
_cell.angle_gamma   90.00
#
_symmetry.space_group_name_H-M   'P 1'
#
loop_
_entity.id
_entity.type
_entity.pdbx_description
1 polymer ?
#
loop_
_entity_poly.entity_id
_entity_poly.type
_entity_poly.pdbx_seq_one_letter_code
_entity_poly.pdbx_strand_id
1 'polypeptide(L)'
;MGQLDEITTLIWGHRTEKPDPNVWNIGPSAREQTAGHWSSLRHAINYAIGMQADREREGLHPWIRTPQGHVYSPTTIEAMAAAMLDPRERPSTLAAARDAVPAPRLAPDRFLRVARAE
;
A
#
# COMPACT_ATOMS: atom_id res chain seq x y z
N MET A 1 -16.66 8.91 17.46
CA MET A 1 -17.03 9.32 16.09
C MET A 1 -16.24 8.41 15.16
N GLY A 2 -16.93 7.50 14.49
CA GLY A 2 -16.31 6.41 13.73
C GLY A 2 -15.58 6.91 12.49
N GLN A 3 -14.43 6.32 12.25
CA GLN A 3 -13.58 6.41 11.06
C GLN A 3 -14.43 6.40 9.79
N LEU A 4 -14.61 7.56 9.15
CA LEU A 4 -15.25 7.68 7.85
C LEU A 4 -14.34 7.05 6.80
N ASP A 5 -14.46 5.73 6.68
CA ASP A 5 -14.34 4.93 5.48
C ASP A 5 -13.54 5.56 4.33
N GLU A 6 -12.26 5.21 4.23
CA GLU A 6 -11.36 5.50 3.10
C GLU A 6 -11.74 4.69 1.84
N ILE A 7 -13.04 4.47 1.61
CA ILE A 7 -13.54 3.63 0.52
C ILE A 7 -13.19 4.27 -0.82
N THR A 8 -12.29 3.61 -1.51
CA THR A 8 -11.83 4.00 -2.84
C THR A 8 -12.61 3.21 -3.87
N THR A 9 -13.01 3.86 -4.97
CA THR A 9 -13.74 3.19 -6.05
C THR A 9 -12.83 2.98 -7.24
N LEU A 10 -12.74 1.76 -7.75
CA LEU A 10 -12.03 1.40 -8.98
C LEU A 10 -13.05 1.09 -10.06
N ILE A 11 -12.86 1.64 -11.26
CA ILE A 11 -13.64 1.31 -12.44
C ILE A 11 -12.74 0.98 -13.63
N TRP A 12 -13.32 0.35 -14.64
CA TRP A 12 -12.67 0.03 -15.90
C TRP A 12 -13.35 0.81 -17.03
N GLY A 13 -12.58 1.63 -17.75
CA GLY A 13 -13.12 2.52 -18.78
C GLY A 13 -12.12 2.83 -19.88
N HIS A 14 -12.45 3.79 -20.74
CA HIS A 14 -11.58 4.19 -21.84
C HIS A 14 -10.26 4.80 -21.32
N ARG A 15 -9.16 4.67 -22.09
CA ARG A 15 -7.82 5.09 -21.62
C ARG A 15 -7.71 6.60 -21.35
N THR A 16 -8.30 7.41 -22.23
CA THR A 16 -8.09 8.87 -22.25
C THR A 16 -9.37 9.66 -21.97
N GLU A 17 -10.53 9.01 -22.02
CA GLU A 17 -11.80 9.68 -21.76
C GLU A 17 -12.12 9.50 -20.28
N LYS A 18 -12.06 10.61 -19.54
CA LYS A 18 -12.37 10.60 -18.11
C LYS A 18 -13.82 10.15 -17.93
N PRO A 19 -14.06 9.01 -17.28
CA PRO A 19 -15.41 8.54 -17.01
C PRO A 19 -16.11 9.50 -16.05
N ASP A 20 -17.39 9.75 -16.25
CA ASP A 20 -18.17 10.58 -15.34
C ASP A 20 -18.26 9.89 -13.97
N PRO A 21 -17.70 10.48 -12.89
CA PRO A 21 -17.69 9.88 -11.56
C PRO A 21 -19.08 9.70 -10.94
N ASN A 22 -20.13 10.28 -11.53
CA ASN A 22 -21.52 10.13 -11.08
C ASN A 22 -22.23 8.92 -11.67
N VAL A 23 -21.68 8.30 -12.73
CA VAL A 23 -22.28 7.11 -13.37
C VAL A 23 -21.60 5.80 -12.98
N TRP A 24 -20.69 5.82 -12.00
CA TRP A 24 -19.96 4.64 -11.56
C TRP A 24 -20.92 3.68 -10.86
N ASN A 25 -21.28 2.59 -11.53
CA ASN A 25 -22.31 1.68 -11.06
C ASN A 25 -21.71 0.63 -10.12
N ILE A 26 -22.02 0.76 -8.83
CA ILE A 26 -21.76 -0.25 -7.81
C ILE A 26 -23.07 -1.01 -7.62
N GLY A 27 -23.48 -1.75 -8.66
CA GLY A 27 -24.73 -2.51 -8.66
C GLY A 27 -24.68 -3.72 -7.71
N PRO A 28 -25.84 -4.31 -7.36
CA PRO A 28 -25.91 -5.46 -6.46
C PRO A 28 -25.41 -6.77 -7.09
N SER A 29 -25.24 -6.80 -8.41
CA SER A 29 -24.81 -7.98 -9.16
C SER A 29 -23.47 -7.75 -9.85
N ALA A 30 -22.61 -8.78 -9.86
CA ALA A 30 -21.31 -8.75 -10.55
C ALA A 30 -21.44 -8.51 -12.07
N ARG A 31 -22.64 -8.68 -12.64
CA ARG A 31 -22.94 -8.45 -14.05
C ARG A 31 -23.25 -6.98 -14.37
N GLU A 32 -23.61 -6.20 -13.36
CA GLU A 32 -23.95 -4.76 -13.48
C GLU A 32 -22.88 -3.85 -12.84
N GLN A 33 -21.98 -4.42 -12.04
CA GLN A 33 -20.86 -3.70 -11.45
C GLN A 33 -19.87 -3.28 -12.53
N THR A 34 -19.85 -1.98 -12.81
CA THR A 34 -18.77 -1.33 -13.57
C THR A 34 -17.69 -0.77 -12.64
N ALA A 35 -17.95 -0.84 -11.34
CA ALA A 35 -17.15 -0.27 -10.27
C ALA A 35 -17.05 -1.19 -9.04
N GLY A 36 -15.87 -1.27 -8.43
CA GLY A 36 -15.62 -2.00 -7.19
C GLY A 36 -15.16 -1.07 -6.07
N HIS A 37 -15.66 -1.30 -4.85
CA HIS A 37 -15.20 -0.62 -3.65
C HIS A 37 -14.01 -1.33 -3.03
N TRP A 38 -13.03 -0.54 -2.58
CA TRP A 38 -11.80 -1.00 -1.99
C TRP A 38 -11.54 -0.26 -0.69
N SER A 39 -11.02 -0.99 0.30
CA SER A 39 -10.70 -0.47 1.62
C SER A 39 -9.59 0.57 1.63
N SER A 40 -8.77 0.64 0.57
CA SER A 40 -7.76 1.68 0.39
C SER A 40 -7.33 1.83 -1.06
N LEU A 41 -6.71 2.98 -1.38
CA LEU A 41 -6.09 3.25 -2.67
C LEU A 41 -5.05 2.19 -3.05
N ARG A 42 -4.24 1.74 -2.07
CA ARG A 42 -3.23 0.70 -2.29
C ARG A 42 -3.84 -0.63 -2.73
N HIS A 43 -4.94 -1.06 -2.12
CA HIS A 43 -5.62 -2.29 -2.54
C HIS A 43 -6.22 -2.16 -3.94
N ALA A 44 -6.84 -1.02 -4.25
CA ALA A 44 -7.38 -0.75 -5.59
C ALA A 44 -6.28 -0.78 -6.67
N ILE A 45 -5.12 -0.16 -6.43
CA ILE A 45 -3.99 -0.17 -7.35
C ILE A 45 -3.45 -1.58 -7.55
N ASN A 46 -3.20 -2.33 -6.47
CA ASN A 46 -2.70 -3.70 -6.57
C ASN A 46 -3.63 -4.61 -7.40
N TYR A 47 -4.94 -4.50 -7.17
CA TYR A 47 -5.91 -5.26 -7.94
C TYR A 47 -5.95 -4.82 -9.40
N ALA A 48 -5.92 -3.51 -9.67
CA ALA A 48 -5.89 -2.98 -11.03
C ALA A 48 -4.69 -3.53 -11.82
N ILE A 49 -3.49 -3.53 -11.24
CA ILE A 49 -2.30 -4.09 -11.89
C ILE A 49 -2.43 -5.61 -12.10
N GLY A 50 -2.95 -6.33 -11.11
CA GLY A 50 -3.16 -7.77 -11.23
C GLY A 50 -4.13 -8.17 -12.36
N MET A 51 -5.12 -7.33 -12.65
CA MET A 51 -6.12 -7.55 -13.69
C MET A 51 -5.82 -6.83 -15.02
N GLN A 52 -4.78 -6.00 -15.07
CA GLN A 52 -4.54 -5.09 -16.19
C GLN A 52 -4.40 -5.84 -17.53
N ALA A 53 -3.65 -6.94 -17.56
CA ALA A 53 -3.45 -7.71 -18.78
C ALA A 53 -4.75 -8.29 -19.36
N ASP A 54 -5.70 -8.67 -18.51
CA ASP A 54 -6.98 -9.22 -18.95
C ASP A 54 -7.91 -8.10 -19.44
N ARG A 55 -7.93 -6.97 -18.73
CA ARG A 55 -8.77 -5.82 -19.07
C ARG A 55 -8.29 -5.05 -20.30
N GLU A 56 -6.98 -4.99 -20.53
CA GLU A 56 -6.42 -4.37 -21.73
C GLU A 56 -6.82 -5.11 -23.00
N ARG A 57 -7.02 -6.44 -22.96
CA ARG A 57 -7.56 -7.21 -24.10
C ARG A 57 -9.00 -6.81 -24.46
N GLU A 58 -9.73 -6.25 -23.49
CA GLU A 58 -11.07 -5.71 -23.66
C GLU A 58 -11.06 -4.20 -23.99
N GLY A 59 -9.89 -3.58 -24.14
CA GLY A 59 -9.74 -2.14 -24.35
C GLY A 59 -10.08 -1.29 -23.13
N LEU A 60 -10.06 -1.89 -21.93
CA LEU A 60 -10.44 -1.27 -20.68
C LEU A 60 -9.23 -0.92 -19.82
N HIS A 61 -9.28 0.24 -19.17
CA HIS A 61 -8.20 0.80 -18.37
C HIS A 61 -8.70 1.26 -16.99
N PRO A 62 -7.84 1.19 -15.96
CA PRO A 62 -8.27 1.47 -14.60
C PRO A 62 -8.42 2.97 -14.35
N TRP A 63 -9.50 3.34 -13.69
CA TRP A 63 -9.70 4.67 -13.12
C TRP A 63 -10.07 4.54 -11.65
N ILE A 64 -9.48 5.39 -10.81
CA ILE A 64 -9.69 5.30 -9.35
C ILE A 64 -10.20 6.63 -8.82
N ARG A 65 -11.29 6.61 -8.05
CA ARG A 65 -11.79 7.75 -7.27
C ARG A 65 -11.55 7.54 -5.80
N THR A 66 -10.94 8.52 -5.16
CA THR A 66 -10.78 8.55 -3.70
C THR A 66 -12.03 9.12 -3.01
N PRO A 67 -12.21 8.85 -1.71
CA PRO A 67 -13.29 9.47 -0.93
C PRO A 67 -13.31 11.00 -0.99
N GLN A 68 -12.13 11.61 -1.14
CA GLN A 68 -11.97 13.07 -1.25
C GLN A 68 -12.39 13.61 -2.62
N GLY A 69 -12.81 12.76 -3.55
CA GLY A 69 -13.27 13.14 -4.89
C GLY A 69 -12.18 13.25 -5.94
N HIS A 70 -10.93 12.88 -5.61
CA HIS A 70 -9.85 12.87 -6.57
C HIS A 70 -10.04 11.70 -7.53
N VAL A 71 -9.83 11.91 -8.82
CA VAL A 71 -9.92 10.86 -9.84
C VAL A 71 -8.56 10.70 -10.50
N TYR A 72 -7.97 9.52 -10.38
CA TYR A 72 -6.71 9.15 -10.99
C TYR A 72 -6.94 8.46 -12.34
N SER A 73 -6.19 8.91 -13.34
CA SER A 73 -6.19 8.34 -14.69
C SER A 73 -5.35 7.07 -14.76
N PRO A 74 -5.49 6.27 -15.83
CA PRO A 74 -4.69 5.06 -16.03
C PRO A 74 -3.18 5.31 -15.90
N THR A 75 -2.67 6.37 -16.54
CA THR A 75 -1.25 6.72 -16.49
C THR A 75 -0.78 7.10 -15.09
N THR A 76 -1.61 7.82 -14.32
CA THR A 76 -1.27 8.14 -12.92
C THR A 76 -1.24 6.87 -12.06
N ILE A 77 -2.16 5.94 -12.30
CA ILE A 77 -2.22 4.66 -11.58
C ILE A 77 -0.98 3.80 -11.90
N GLU A 78 -0.57 3.73 -13.16
CA GLU A 78 0.67 3.05 -13.57
C GLU A 78 1.90 3.66 -12.88
N ALA A 79 2.00 4.99 -12.83
CA ALA A 79 3.11 5.68 -12.15
C ALA A 79 3.13 5.40 -10.63
N MET A 80 1.96 5.44 -9.98
CA MET A 80 1.83 5.11 -8.55
C MET A 80 2.19 3.65 -8.30
N ALA A 81 1.73 2.72 -9.14
CA ALA A 81 2.08 1.31 -9.05
C ALA A 81 3.59 1.09 -9.17
N ALA A 82 4.25 1.76 -10.11
CA ALA A 82 5.69 1.69 -10.28
C ALA A 82 6.44 2.14 -9.01
N ALA A 83 6.05 3.27 -8.41
CA ALA A 83 6.62 3.75 -7.16
C ALA A 83 6.41 2.76 -6.00
N MET A 84 5.24 2.12 -5.93
CA MET A 84 4.94 1.12 -4.89
C MET A 84 5.75 -0.17 -5.01
N LEU A 85 6.20 -0.50 -6.22
CA LEU A 85 6.99 -1.69 -6.53
C LEU A 85 8.50 -1.42 -6.47
N ASP A 86 8.95 -0.16 -6.45
CA ASP A 86 10.38 0.17 -6.36
C ASP A 86 10.94 -0.19 -4.96
N PRO A 87 11.87 -1.15 -4.86
CA PRO A 87 12.46 -1.56 -3.59
C PRO A 87 13.31 -0.46 -2.91
N ARG A 88 13.68 0.60 -3.63
CA ARG A 88 14.60 1.64 -3.17
C ARG A 88 13.95 2.71 -2.29
N GLU A 89 12.62 2.77 -2.24
CA GLU A 89 11.86 3.74 -1.44
C GLU A 89 11.37 3.20 -0.08
N ARG A 90 11.96 2.12 0.44
CA ARG A 90 11.76 1.78 1.86
C ARG A 90 12.40 2.87 2.71
N PRO A 91 11.64 3.64 3.52
CA PRO A 91 12.27 4.55 4.48
C PRO A 91 13.17 3.72 5.40
N SER A 92 14.46 4.05 5.39
CA SER A 92 15.54 3.42 6.16
C SER A 92 15.43 3.66 7.67
N THR A 93 14.24 3.56 8.26
CA THR A 93 14.06 3.65 9.72
C THR A 93 14.29 2.31 10.43
N LEU A 94 14.45 1.20 9.70
CA LEU A 94 14.84 -0.09 10.30
C LEU A 94 16.35 -0.35 10.33
N ALA A 95 17.16 0.46 9.62
CA ALA A 95 18.61 0.32 9.63
C ALA A 95 19.25 0.91 10.90
N ALA A 96 18.59 1.86 11.57
CA ALA A 96 19.07 2.46 12.81
C ALA A 96 18.84 1.59 14.06
N ALA A 97 18.03 0.53 13.98
CA ALA A 97 17.69 -0.32 15.13
C ALA A 97 18.61 -1.55 15.27
N ARG A 98 19.55 -1.80 14.34
CA ARG A 98 20.47 -2.95 14.42
C ARG A 98 21.77 -2.68 15.20
N ASP A 99 22.02 -1.44 15.62
CA ASP A 99 23.24 -1.06 16.38
C ASP A 99 23.02 -0.82 17.88
N ALA A 100 21.83 -1.11 18.42
CA ALA A 100 21.54 -0.99 19.85
C ALA A 100 21.26 -2.35 20.50
N VAL A 101 22.25 -3.24 20.47
CA VAL A 101 22.37 -4.31 21.47
C VAL A 101 23.71 -4.14 22.16
N PRO A 102 23.78 -3.54 23.36
CA PRO A 102 24.98 -3.70 24.17
C PRO A 102 25.02 -5.14 24.63
N ALA A 103 25.93 -5.93 24.05
CA ALA A 103 26.27 -7.26 24.54
C ALA A 103 26.66 -7.18 26.02
N PRO A 104 26.22 -8.12 26.88
CA PRO A 104 26.70 -8.19 28.25
C PRO A 104 28.19 -8.52 28.20
N ARG A 105 29.04 -7.56 28.60
CA ARG A 105 30.48 -7.82 28.77
C ARG A 105 30.65 -8.75 29.97
N LEU A 106 30.92 -10.02 29.68
CA LEU A 106 31.59 -10.93 30.62
C LEU A 106 32.95 -10.28 30.97
N ALA A 107 33.12 -9.83 32.20
CA ALA A 107 34.42 -9.45 32.71
C ALA A 107 35.14 -10.72 33.21
N PRO A 108 36.39 -11.00 32.76
CA PRO A 108 37.16 -12.10 33.31
C PRO A 108 37.78 -11.72 34.66
N ASP A 109 37.69 -12.67 35.58
CA ASP A 109 38.39 -12.82 36.85
C ASP A 109 39.60 -11.90 37.13
N ARG A 110 39.57 -11.23 38.28
CA ARG A 110 40.80 -10.86 38.99
C ARG A 110 40.59 -10.87 40.51
N PHE A 111 41.04 -11.96 41.12
CA PHE A 111 41.53 -12.13 42.49
C PHE A 111 41.66 -10.85 43.33
N LEU A 112 40.98 -10.84 44.49
CA LEU A 112 41.50 -10.18 45.68
C LEU A 112 41.50 -11.17 46.86
N ARG A 113 42.69 -11.31 47.47
CA ARG A 113 43.01 -12.11 48.65
C ARG A 113 42.97 -11.18 49.88
N VAL A 114 42.92 -11.79 51.08
CA VAL A 114 43.18 -11.21 52.44
C VAL A 114 41.90 -10.69 53.15
N ALA A 115 41.52 -10.98 54.41
CA ALA A 115 42.05 -11.74 55.57
C ALA A 115 40.91 -12.13 56.56
N ARG A 116 41.23 -13.04 57.51
CA ARG A 116 40.70 -13.33 58.89
C ARG A 116 39.68 -12.34 59.50
N ALA A 117 38.83 -12.64 60.49
CA ALA A 117 38.70 -13.63 61.57
C ALA A 117 37.16 -13.84 61.81
N GLU A 118 36.61 -14.78 62.57
CA GLU A 118 36.93 -15.37 63.89
C GLU A 118 36.42 -16.81 63.97
#